data_AF-A0A958WH87-F1
#
_entry.id   AF-A0A958WH87-F1
#
_cell.length_a   1.000
_cell.length_b   1.000
_cell.length_c   1.000
_cell.angle_alpha   90.00
_cell.angle_beta   90.00
_cell.angle_gamma   90.00
#
_symmetry.space_group_name_H-M   'P 1'
#
loop_
_entity.id
_entity.type
_entity.pdbx_description
1 polymer ?
#
loop_
_entity_poly.entity_id
_entity_poly.type
_entity_poly.pdbx_seq_one_letter_code
_entity_poly.pdbx_strand_id
1 'polypeptide(L)'
;MEPLNRTLQERRKALMVSLNQLVLAATILYSLLDGFLGISVPFYVYLGFFLFTIVNALLLHFDYLEASKVFGLLTFNIMIFLVATSEPFATGMYLHYVTAGTVALALYGYEQWKGALRFATLSLTLHILTFTLHKPIITWREATPSQAKVFFVLNTLIVAGVCVYTIMHYSKLNHEAEQALKESGNVIRKQNEELIKANQELDRFVYSASHDLRSPLSTLTGLINLSKQEKDDRLKSEYLELMNGRIQSMNTFISEIIIPGIAV
;
A
#
# COMPACT_ATOMS: atom_id res chain seq x y z
N MET A 1 6.39 5.48 6.27
CA MET A 1 4.98 5.41 5.79
C MET A 1 4.78 6.10 4.43
N GLU A 2 5.51 7.19 4.15
CA GLU A 2 5.43 7.94 2.87
C GLU A 2 5.74 7.14 1.57
N PRO A 3 6.75 6.24 1.50
CA PRO A 3 7.04 5.52 0.26
C PRO A 3 5.95 4.50 -0.13
N LEU A 4 5.34 3.81 0.85
CA LEU A 4 4.31 2.81 0.61
C LEU A 4 3.02 3.44 0.04
N ASN A 5 2.63 4.61 0.54
CA ASN A 5 1.44 5.32 0.08
C ASN A 5 1.63 5.83 -1.36
N ARG A 6 2.83 6.31 -1.69
CA ARG A 6 3.19 6.72 -3.06
C ARG A 6 3.12 5.54 -4.03
N THR A 7 3.66 4.38 -3.65
CA THR A 7 3.57 3.15 -4.46
C THR A 7 2.12 2.71 -4.66
N LEU A 8 1.26 2.82 -3.65
CA LEU A 8 -0.17 2.48 -3.78
C LEU A 8 -0.89 3.41 -4.78
N GLN A 9 -0.62 4.72 -4.71
CA GLN A 9 -1.18 5.71 -5.63
C GLN A 9 -0.75 5.46 -7.08
N GLU A 10 0.53 5.20 -7.33
CA GLU A 10 1.06 4.86 -8.65
C GLU A 10 0.36 3.63 -9.25
N ARG A 11 0.11 2.62 -8.42
CA ARG A 11 -0.56 1.39 -8.85
C ARG A 11 -2.05 1.57 -9.09
N ARG A 12 -2.74 2.39 -8.29
CA ARG A 12 -4.13 2.79 -8.55
C ARG A 12 -4.23 3.60 -9.85
N LYS A 13 -3.25 4.47 -10.12
CA LYS A 13 -3.13 5.19 -11.40
C LYS A 13 -2.96 4.24 -12.58
N ALA A 14 -2.10 3.24 -12.46
CA ALA A 14 -1.92 2.21 -13.50
C ALA A 14 -3.22 1.46 -13.81
N LEU A 15 -3.97 1.03 -12.77
CA LEU A 15 -5.29 0.43 -12.95
C LEU A 15 -6.24 1.35 -13.72
N MET A 16 -6.31 2.63 -13.35
CA MET A 16 -7.18 3.61 -14.02
C MET A 16 -6.81 3.83 -15.49
N VAL A 17 -5.51 3.84 -15.82
CA VAL A 17 -5.02 3.91 -17.21
C VAL A 17 -5.50 2.71 -18.00
N SER A 18 -5.32 1.49 -17.48
CA SER A 18 -5.75 0.27 -18.16
C SER A 18 -7.27 0.19 -18.34
N LEU A 19 -8.05 0.62 -17.34
CA LEU A 19 -9.50 0.71 -17.47
C LEU A 19 -9.91 1.72 -18.55
N ASN A 20 -9.24 2.87 -18.64
CA ASN A 20 -9.51 3.86 -19.67
C ASN A 20 -9.22 3.32 -21.08
N GLN A 21 -8.14 2.54 -21.24
CA GLN A 21 -7.80 1.86 -22.49
C GLN A 21 -8.84 0.78 -22.86
N LEU A 22 -9.35 0.04 -21.87
CA LEU A 22 -10.41 -0.94 -22.09
C LEU A 22 -11.72 -0.27 -22.56
N VAL A 23 -12.08 0.89 -22.02
CA VAL A 23 -13.24 1.65 -22.51
C VAL A 23 -13.03 2.10 -23.95
N LEU A 24 -11.84 2.59 -24.30
CA LEU A 24 -11.52 2.98 -25.68
C LEU A 24 -11.61 1.78 -26.63
N ALA A 25 -11.02 0.64 -26.25
CA ALA A 25 -11.07 -0.59 -27.03
C ALA A 25 -12.50 -1.11 -27.22
N ALA A 26 -13.31 -1.10 -26.16
CA ALA A 26 -14.72 -1.45 -26.22
C ALA A 26 -15.49 -0.51 -27.16
N THR A 27 -15.25 0.80 -27.08
CA THR A 27 -15.90 1.80 -27.95
C THR A 27 -15.60 1.54 -29.43
N ILE A 28 -14.34 1.25 -29.77
CA ILE A 28 -13.94 0.90 -31.13
C ILE A 28 -14.61 -0.41 -31.56
N LEU A 29 -14.57 -1.44 -30.72
CA LEU A 29 -15.20 -2.74 -30.99
C LEU A 29 -16.71 -2.60 -31.25
N TYR A 30 -17.40 -1.80 -30.44
CA TYR A 30 -18.81 -1.48 -30.61
C TYR A 30 -19.07 -0.79 -31.95
N SER A 31 -18.31 0.26 -32.28
CA SER A 31 -18.48 0.99 -33.54
C SER A 31 -18.29 0.10 -34.78
N LEU A 32 -17.32 -0.82 -34.74
CA LEU A 32 -17.08 -1.78 -35.82
C LEU A 32 -18.18 -2.82 -35.91
N LEU A 33 -18.62 -3.37 -34.77
CA LEU A 33 -19.67 -4.38 -34.74
C LEU A 33 -21.01 -3.81 -35.21
N ASP A 34 -21.34 -2.58 -34.82
CA ASP A 34 -22.57 -1.90 -35.22
C ASP A 34 -22.58 -1.64 -36.73
N GLY A 35 -21.44 -1.20 -37.29
CA GLY A 35 -21.26 -1.07 -38.73
C GLY A 35 -21.39 -2.40 -39.48
N PHE A 36 -20.79 -3.48 -38.96
CA PHE A 36 -20.86 -4.81 -39.55
C PHE A 36 -22.28 -5.41 -39.53
N LEU A 37 -23.03 -5.17 -38.45
CA LEU A 37 -24.41 -5.65 -38.29
C LEU A 37 -25.45 -4.74 -38.96
N GLY A 38 -25.03 -3.62 -39.56
CA GLY A 38 -25.91 -2.65 -40.22
C GLY A 38 -26.82 -1.89 -39.24
N ILE A 39 -26.41 -1.73 -37.98
CA ILE A 39 -27.21 -1.08 -36.95
C ILE A 39 -26.87 0.41 -36.92
N SER A 40 -27.89 1.25 -37.11
CA SER A 40 -27.71 2.71 -37.05
C SER A 40 -27.70 3.19 -35.60
N VAL A 41 -26.52 3.62 -35.14
CA VAL A 41 -26.33 4.28 -33.85
C VAL A 41 -25.88 5.71 -34.10
N PRO A 42 -26.44 6.71 -33.40
CA PRO A 42 -26.00 8.09 -33.58
C PRO A 42 -24.52 8.29 -33.26
N PHE A 43 -23.79 8.93 -34.17
CA PHE A 43 -22.34 9.15 -34.05
C PHE A 43 -21.92 9.81 -32.72
N TYR A 44 -22.77 10.68 -32.17
CA TYR A 44 -22.48 11.36 -30.90
C TYR A 44 -22.33 10.42 -29.70
N VAL A 45 -22.88 9.20 -29.76
CA VAL A 45 -22.71 8.19 -28.69
C VAL A 45 -21.25 7.76 -28.62
N TYR A 46 -20.66 7.34 -29.73
CA TYR A 46 -19.24 6.95 -29.77
C TYR A 46 -18.31 8.14 -29.52
N LEU A 47 -18.65 9.32 -30.05
CA LEU A 47 -17.90 10.54 -29.79
C LEU A 47 -17.87 10.86 -28.28
N GLY A 48 -19.00 10.67 -27.58
CA GLY A 48 -19.06 10.84 -26.13
C GLY A 48 -18.08 9.92 -25.38
N PHE A 49 -18.02 8.63 -25.76
CA PHE A 49 -17.10 7.68 -25.12
C PHE A 49 -15.64 8.00 -25.45
N PHE A 50 -15.37 8.41 -26.69
CA PHE A 50 -14.04 8.83 -27.10
C PHE A 50 -13.57 10.07 -26.33
N LEU A 51 -14.41 11.11 -26.22
CA LEU A 51 -14.12 12.31 -25.42
C LEU A 51 -13.95 11.99 -23.94
N PHE A 52 -14.77 11.09 -23.38
CA PHE A 52 -14.59 10.57 -22.03
C PHE A 52 -13.18 10.00 -21.84
N THR A 53 -12.71 9.16 -22.75
CA THR A 53 -11.37 8.56 -22.64
C THR A 53 -10.25 9.59 -22.74
N ILE A 54 -10.40 10.62 -23.59
CA ILE A 54 -9.43 11.71 -23.72
C ILE A 54 -9.37 12.54 -22.44
N VAL A 55 -10.52 13.00 -21.93
CA VAL A 55 -10.58 13.84 -20.72
C VAL A 55 -9.98 13.08 -19.54
N ASN A 56 -10.34 11.81 -19.39
CA ASN A 56 -9.82 10.99 -18.30
C ASN A 56 -8.31 10.73 -18.45
N ALA A 57 -7.80 10.53 -19.68
CA ALA A 57 -6.37 10.40 -19.95
C ALA A 57 -5.60 11.69 -19.61
N LEU A 58 -6.16 12.87 -19.91
CA LEU A 58 -5.58 14.16 -19.55
C LEU A 58 -5.51 14.34 -18.03
N LEU A 59 -6.57 13.98 -17.30
CA LEU A 59 -6.55 14.01 -15.83
C LEU A 59 -5.42 13.13 -15.26
N LEU A 60 -5.24 11.94 -15.81
CA LEU A 60 -4.15 11.03 -15.41
C LEU A 60 -2.76 11.55 -15.81
N HIS A 61 -2.64 12.20 -16.96
CA HIS A 61 -1.40 12.81 -17.43
C HIS A 61 -0.92 13.91 -16.47
N PHE A 62 -1.84 14.75 -16.00
CA PHE A 62 -1.56 15.81 -15.02
C PHE A 62 -1.60 15.34 -13.55
N ASP A 63 -1.57 14.03 -13.31
CA ASP A 63 -1.51 13.40 -11.99
C ASP A 63 -2.72 13.67 -11.06
N TYR A 64 -3.86 14.06 -11.63
CA TYR A 64 -5.12 14.24 -10.90
C TYR A 64 -5.88 12.92 -10.72
N LEU A 65 -5.29 11.96 -10.01
CA LEU A 65 -5.86 10.62 -9.80
C LEU A 65 -7.25 10.66 -9.14
N GLU A 66 -7.42 11.45 -8.08
CA GLU A 66 -8.70 11.56 -7.36
C GLU A 66 -9.81 12.12 -8.26
N ALA A 67 -9.51 13.15 -9.05
CA ALA A 67 -10.45 13.71 -10.02
C ALA A 67 -10.78 12.71 -11.13
N SER A 68 -9.77 12.00 -11.64
CA SER A 68 -9.94 10.93 -12.65
C SER A 68 -10.86 9.81 -12.15
N LYS A 69 -10.70 9.34 -10.90
CA LYS A 69 -11.60 8.33 -10.31
C LYS A 69 -13.06 8.80 -10.29
N VAL A 70 -13.30 10.01 -9.78
CA VAL A 70 -14.65 10.59 -9.66
C VAL A 70 -15.26 10.82 -11.04
N PHE A 71 -14.54 11.51 -11.93
CA PHE A 71 -14.96 11.77 -13.31
C PHE A 71 -15.26 10.46 -14.05
N GLY A 72 -14.33 9.51 -13.96
CA GLY A 72 -14.40 8.20 -14.59
C GLY A 72 -15.66 7.43 -14.20
N LEU A 73 -15.86 7.21 -12.90
CA LEU A 73 -16.98 6.44 -12.37
C LEU A 73 -18.33 7.13 -12.57
N LEU A 74 -18.39 8.46 -12.37
CA LEU A 74 -19.61 9.22 -12.55
C LEU A 74 -20.04 9.23 -14.01
N THR A 75 -19.13 9.61 -14.90
CA THR A 75 -19.45 9.74 -16.33
C THR A 75 -19.73 8.37 -16.94
N PHE A 76 -18.96 7.33 -16.59
CA PHE A 76 -19.23 5.98 -17.07
C PHE A 76 -20.63 5.51 -16.66
N ASN A 77 -21.03 5.70 -15.39
CA ASN A 77 -22.38 5.36 -14.92
C ASN A 77 -23.48 6.09 -15.70
N ILE A 78 -23.31 7.40 -15.94
CA ILE A 78 -24.26 8.20 -16.72
C ILE A 78 -24.33 7.68 -18.16
N MET A 79 -23.19 7.39 -18.79
CA MET A 79 -23.14 6.90 -20.16
C MET A 79 -23.79 5.51 -20.31
N ILE A 80 -23.49 4.58 -19.40
CA ILE A 80 -24.15 3.27 -19.36
C ILE A 80 -25.65 3.44 -19.18
N PHE A 81 -26.10 4.35 -18.31
CA PHE A 81 -27.51 4.64 -18.11
C PHE A 81 -28.18 5.14 -19.39
N LEU A 82 -27.59 6.13 -20.07
CA LEU A 82 -28.10 6.67 -21.33
C LEU A 82 -28.24 5.58 -22.40
N VAL A 83 -27.21 4.75 -22.59
CA VAL A 83 -27.25 3.67 -23.58
C VAL A 83 -28.23 2.57 -23.18
N ALA A 84 -28.21 2.12 -21.91
CA ALA A 84 -29.06 1.04 -21.44
C ALA A 84 -30.56 1.38 -21.48
N THR A 85 -30.95 2.66 -21.34
CA THR A 85 -32.35 3.08 -21.53
C THR A 85 -32.80 3.07 -22.99
N SER A 86 -31.86 3.00 -23.94
CA SER A 86 -32.12 3.12 -25.36
C SER A 86 -31.79 1.85 -26.16
N GLU A 87 -31.60 0.73 -25.48
CA GLU A 87 -31.41 -0.58 -26.10
C GLU A 87 -32.37 -1.63 -25.52
N PRO A 88 -32.71 -2.68 -26.29
CA PRO A 88 -33.48 -3.81 -25.78
C PRO A 88 -32.79 -4.47 -24.59
N PHE A 89 -33.55 -4.89 -23.57
CA PHE A 89 -33.02 -5.63 -22.40
C PHE A 89 -32.19 -6.85 -22.81
N ALA A 90 -32.57 -7.51 -23.91
CA ALA A 90 -31.87 -8.67 -24.42
C ALA A 90 -30.41 -8.40 -24.84
N THR A 91 -29.96 -7.15 -25.02
CA THR A 91 -28.55 -6.84 -25.32
C THR A 91 -27.63 -7.01 -24.11
N GLY A 92 -28.17 -7.04 -22.89
CA GLY A 92 -27.36 -7.20 -21.67
C GLY A 92 -26.55 -5.95 -21.28
N MET A 93 -26.83 -4.77 -21.86
CA MET A 93 -26.05 -3.55 -21.59
C MET A 93 -26.00 -3.19 -20.09
N TYR A 94 -27.10 -3.43 -19.37
CA TYR A 94 -27.22 -3.21 -17.92
C TYR A 94 -26.21 -4.01 -17.07
N LEU A 95 -25.59 -5.06 -17.60
CA LEU A 95 -24.55 -5.82 -16.88
C LEU A 95 -23.32 -4.96 -16.55
N HIS A 96 -23.11 -3.85 -17.28
CA HIS A 96 -22.02 -2.91 -17.03
C HIS A 96 -22.15 -2.14 -15.71
N TYR A 97 -23.32 -2.11 -15.07
CA TYR A 97 -23.41 -1.58 -13.70
C TYR A 97 -22.60 -2.41 -12.69
N VAL A 98 -22.42 -3.71 -12.95
CA VAL A 98 -21.57 -4.58 -12.14
C VAL A 98 -20.11 -4.16 -12.27
N THR A 99 -19.62 -3.87 -13.48
CA THR A 99 -18.23 -3.42 -13.68
C THR A 99 -17.99 -2.06 -13.03
N ALA A 100 -18.93 -1.12 -13.13
CA ALA A 100 -18.81 0.17 -12.45
C ALA A 100 -18.68 -0.01 -10.92
N GLY A 101 -19.47 -0.92 -10.33
CA GLY A 101 -19.39 -1.23 -8.90
C GLY A 101 -18.07 -1.90 -8.49
N THR A 102 -17.60 -2.91 -9.24
CA THR A 102 -16.34 -3.61 -8.93
C THR A 102 -15.12 -2.70 -9.11
N VAL A 103 -15.11 -1.87 -10.15
CA VAL A 103 -14.07 -0.85 -10.38
C VAL A 103 -14.05 0.18 -9.25
N ALA A 104 -15.22 0.63 -8.77
CA ALA A 104 -15.29 1.55 -7.64
C ALA A 104 -14.65 0.96 -6.38
N LEU A 105 -14.92 -0.31 -6.07
CA LEU A 105 -14.31 -1.01 -4.94
C LEU A 105 -12.78 -1.11 -5.07
N ALA A 106 -12.28 -1.47 -6.26
CA ALA A 106 -10.84 -1.62 -6.48
C ALA A 106 -10.08 -0.28 -6.45
N LEU A 107 -10.66 0.80 -6.98
CA LEU A 107 -10.01 2.11 -7.03
C LEU A 107 -9.95 2.82 -5.67
N TYR A 108 -11.00 2.69 -4.84
CA TYR A 108 -11.08 3.33 -3.53
C TYR A 108 -10.46 2.48 -2.41
N GLY A 109 -10.45 1.15 -2.57
CA GLY A 109 -9.97 0.22 -1.55
C GLY A 109 -10.69 0.36 -0.21
N TYR A 110 -10.08 -0.18 0.86
CA TYR A 110 -10.64 -0.11 2.21
C TYR A 110 -10.55 1.29 2.82
N GLU A 111 -9.48 2.04 2.55
CA GLU A 111 -9.23 3.37 3.13
C GLU A 111 -10.35 4.37 2.83
N GLN A 112 -10.88 4.32 1.60
CA GLN A 112 -11.91 5.23 1.12
C GLN A 112 -13.22 4.48 0.80
N TRP A 113 -13.54 3.42 1.55
CA TRP A 113 -14.69 2.53 1.27
C TRP A 113 -16.04 3.26 1.14
N LYS A 114 -16.23 4.38 1.85
CA LYS A 114 -17.44 5.22 1.73
C LYS A 114 -17.60 5.79 0.31
N GLY A 115 -16.49 6.12 -0.36
CA GLY A 115 -16.48 6.55 -1.75
C GLY A 115 -16.90 5.43 -2.70
N ALA A 116 -16.35 4.24 -2.52
CA ALA A 116 -16.77 3.05 -3.28
C ALA A 116 -18.28 2.78 -3.11
N LEU A 117 -18.78 2.84 -1.88
CA LEU A 117 -20.18 2.59 -1.57
C LEU A 117 -21.11 3.62 -2.24
N ARG A 118 -20.72 4.90 -2.28
CA ARG A 118 -21.48 5.95 -2.99
C ARG A 118 -21.60 5.65 -4.49
N PHE A 119 -20.53 5.18 -5.13
CA PHE A 119 -20.60 4.82 -6.55
C PHE A 119 -21.34 3.50 -6.79
N ALA A 120 -21.18 2.50 -5.92
CA ALA A 120 -21.94 1.25 -6.03
C ALA A 120 -23.45 1.48 -5.84
N THR A 121 -23.83 2.35 -4.90
CA THR A 121 -25.24 2.75 -4.71
C THR A 121 -25.77 3.58 -5.87
N LEU A 122 -24.95 4.47 -6.45
CA LEU A 122 -25.29 5.17 -7.69
C LEU A 122 -25.54 4.17 -8.83
N SER A 123 -24.64 3.21 -9.07
CA SER A 123 -24.80 2.18 -10.10
C SER A 123 -26.09 1.38 -9.90
N LEU A 124 -26.38 0.97 -8.66
CA LEU A 124 -27.60 0.22 -8.35
C LEU A 124 -28.87 1.06 -8.57
N THR A 125 -28.83 2.34 -8.17
CA THR A 125 -29.95 3.26 -8.36
C THR A 125 -30.23 3.47 -9.84
N LEU A 126 -29.19 3.71 -10.65
CA LEU A 126 -29.32 3.87 -12.10
C LEU A 126 -29.78 2.58 -12.78
N HIS A 127 -29.30 1.42 -12.32
CA HIS A 127 -29.77 0.12 -12.79
C HIS A 127 -31.28 -0.04 -12.58
N ILE A 128 -31.78 0.24 -11.37
CA ILE A 128 -33.23 0.21 -11.08
C ILE A 128 -33.95 1.23 -11.97
N LEU A 129 -33.42 2.45 -12.08
CA LEU A 129 -34.04 3.52 -12.86
C LEU A 129 -34.18 3.15 -14.34
N THR A 130 -33.18 2.47 -14.93
CA THR A 130 -33.22 1.96 -16.32
C THR A 130 -34.46 1.10 -16.58
N PHE A 131 -34.95 0.33 -15.60
CA PHE A 131 -36.14 -0.52 -15.75
C PHE A 131 -37.46 0.16 -15.43
N THR A 132 -37.42 1.30 -14.75
CA THR A 132 -38.63 2.07 -14.41
C THR A 132 -38.97 3.15 -15.43
N LEU A 133 -37.97 3.61 -16.20
CA LEU A 133 -38.18 4.60 -17.25
C LEU A 133 -38.80 3.94 -18.49
N HIS A 134 -39.99 4.41 -18.84
CA HIS A 134 -40.74 3.90 -19.98
C HIS A 134 -40.34 4.56 -21.31
N LYS A 135 -39.55 5.65 -21.27
CA LYS A 135 -39.12 6.41 -22.46
C LYS A 135 -37.60 6.44 -22.55
N PRO A 136 -37.03 6.07 -23.71
CA PRO A 136 -35.59 6.15 -23.91
C PRO A 136 -35.12 7.61 -23.98
N ILE A 137 -33.95 7.88 -23.43
CA ILE A 137 -33.39 9.25 -23.38
C ILE A 137 -32.73 9.61 -24.71
N ILE A 138 -31.99 8.67 -25.30
CA ILE A 138 -31.46 8.79 -26.66
C ILE A 138 -32.32 7.96 -27.62
N THR A 139 -32.11 8.12 -28.93
CA THR A 139 -32.88 7.38 -29.95
C THR A 139 -32.80 5.88 -29.72
N TRP A 140 -33.97 5.23 -29.74
CA TRP A 140 -34.06 3.79 -29.52
C TRP A 140 -33.29 3.02 -30.58
N ARG A 141 -32.49 2.06 -30.13
CA ARG A 141 -31.76 1.14 -30.98
C ARG A 141 -32.65 -0.05 -31.36
N GLU A 142 -33.01 -0.13 -32.63
CA GLU A 142 -33.67 -1.31 -33.18
C GLU A 142 -32.64 -2.41 -33.44
N ALA A 143 -32.74 -3.51 -32.71
CA ALA A 143 -31.91 -4.69 -32.90
C ALA A 143 -32.79 -5.92 -33.04
N THR A 144 -32.49 -6.77 -34.03
CA THR A 144 -33.16 -8.05 -34.19
C THR A 144 -32.83 -8.98 -33.02
N PRO A 145 -33.65 -10.02 -32.74
CA PRO A 145 -33.35 -10.97 -31.66
C PRO A 145 -32.00 -11.67 -31.81
N SER A 146 -31.49 -11.87 -33.03
CA SER A 146 -30.15 -12.43 -33.27
C SER A 146 -29.04 -11.42 -32.96
N GLN A 147 -29.20 -10.16 -33.39
CA GLN A 147 -28.26 -9.08 -33.05
C GLN A 147 -28.20 -8.88 -31.54
N ALA A 148 -29.35 -8.85 -30.84
CA ALA A 148 -29.39 -8.71 -29.39
C ALA A 148 -28.62 -9.83 -28.66
N LYS A 149 -28.70 -11.08 -29.13
CA LYS A 149 -27.91 -12.19 -28.59
C LYS A 149 -26.40 -11.99 -28.78
N VAL A 150 -25.96 -11.43 -29.92
CA VAL A 150 -24.55 -11.10 -30.15
C VAL A 150 -24.07 -10.06 -29.12
N PHE A 151 -24.85 -9.00 -28.91
CA PHE A 151 -24.54 -8.00 -27.88
C PHE A 151 -24.56 -8.57 -26.47
N PHE A 152 -25.48 -9.49 -26.16
CA PHE A 152 -25.53 -10.14 -24.86
C PHE A 152 -24.24 -10.91 -24.56
N VAL A 153 -23.78 -11.71 -25.53
CA VAL A 153 -22.52 -12.46 -25.41
C VAL A 153 -21.34 -11.50 -25.27
N LEU A 154 -21.28 -10.46 -26.12
CA LEU A 154 -20.23 -9.45 -26.06
C LEU A 154 -20.19 -8.75 -24.69
N ASN A 155 -21.33 -8.25 -24.22
CA ASN A 155 -21.46 -7.56 -22.93
C ASN A 155 -21.07 -8.47 -21.77
N THR A 156 -21.51 -9.73 -21.79
CA THR A 156 -21.14 -10.71 -20.76
C THR A 156 -19.64 -10.96 -20.74
N LEU A 157 -18.99 -11.10 -21.90
CA LEU A 157 -17.55 -11.30 -22.01
C LEU A 157 -16.75 -10.07 -21.56
N ILE A 158 -17.16 -8.87 -21.96
CA ILE A 158 -16.53 -7.61 -21.51
C ILE A 158 -16.65 -7.47 -20.00
N VAL A 159 -17.85 -7.67 -19.45
CA VAL A 159 -18.11 -7.55 -18.01
C VAL A 159 -17.27 -8.56 -17.22
N ALA A 160 -17.27 -9.83 -17.64
CA ALA A 160 -16.45 -10.86 -16.99
C ALA A 160 -14.95 -10.53 -17.08
N GLY A 161 -14.46 -10.12 -18.25
CA GLY A 161 -13.06 -9.75 -18.46
C GLY A 161 -12.62 -8.57 -17.60
N VAL A 162 -13.41 -7.49 -17.56
CA VAL A 162 -13.12 -6.30 -16.75
C VAL A 162 -13.15 -6.64 -15.26
N CYS A 163 -14.13 -7.42 -14.79
CA CYS A 163 -14.21 -7.85 -13.39
C CYS A 163 -13.01 -8.72 -13.00
N VAL A 164 -12.66 -9.74 -13.80
CA VAL A 164 -11.51 -10.60 -13.54
C VAL A 164 -10.23 -9.78 -13.53
N TYR A 165 -10.02 -8.90 -14.52
CA TYR A 165 -8.85 -8.03 -14.59
C TYR A 165 -8.74 -7.14 -13.35
N THR A 166 -9.84 -6.50 -12.96
CA THR A 166 -9.89 -5.59 -11.80
C THR A 166 -9.60 -6.33 -10.49
N ILE A 167 -10.21 -7.50 -10.29
CA ILE A 167 -10.01 -8.33 -9.10
C ILE A 167 -8.59 -8.88 -9.04
N MET A 168 -8.05 -9.39 -10.15
CA MET A 168 -6.67 -9.90 -10.22
C MET A 168 -5.66 -8.78 -9.94
N HIS A 169 -5.86 -7.60 -10.52
CA HIS A 169 -5.03 -6.45 -10.24
C HIS A 169 -5.07 -6.10 -8.76
N TYR A 170 -6.26 -5.96 -8.17
CA TYR A 170 -6.42 -5.68 -6.73
C TYR A 170 -5.79 -6.76 -5.84
N SER A 171 -5.99 -8.05 -6.16
CA SER A 171 -5.43 -9.17 -5.41
C SER A 171 -3.91 -9.17 -5.45
N LYS A 172 -3.31 -8.85 -6.60
CA LYS A 172 -1.85 -8.71 -6.73
C LYS A 172 -1.32 -7.57 -5.86
N LEU A 173 -2.00 -6.43 -5.83
CA LEU A 173 -1.64 -5.31 -4.95
C LEU A 173 -1.64 -5.71 -3.48
N ASN A 174 -2.69 -6.42 -3.07
CA ASN A 174 -2.85 -6.85 -1.68
C ASN A 174 -1.76 -7.85 -1.27
N HIS A 175 -1.42 -8.79 -2.16
CA HIS A 175 -0.38 -9.78 -1.91
C HIS A 175 1.01 -9.15 -1.76
N GLU A 176 1.38 -8.21 -2.63
CA GLU A 176 2.68 -7.54 -2.57
C GLU A 176 2.80 -6.64 -1.33
N ALA A 177 1.71 -5.98 -0.93
CA ALA A 177 1.67 -5.22 0.33
C ALA A 177 1.84 -6.13 1.55
N GLU A 178 1.22 -7.31 1.56
CA GLU A 178 1.36 -8.29 2.62
C GLU A 178 2.80 -8.83 2.72
N GLN A 179 3.44 -9.11 1.58
CA GLN A 179 4.84 -9.54 1.53
C GLN A 179 5.78 -8.46 2.09
N ALA A 180 5.64 -7.22 1.64
CA ALA A 180 6.46 -6.10 2.13
C ALA A 180 6.30 -5.90 3.65
N LEU A 181 5.08 -6.08 4.18
CA LEU A 181 4.83 -6.02 5.61
C LEU A 181 5.53 -7.15 6.38
N LYS A 182 5.48 -8.39 5.86
CA LYS A 182 6.18 -9.54 6.46
C LYS A 182 7.70 -9.36 6.48
N GLU A 183 8.27 -8.88 5.37
CA GLU A 183 9.71 -8.59 5.30
C GLU A 183 10.13 -7.52 6.29
N SER A 184 9.40 -6.40 6.36
CA SER A 184 9.66 -5.34 7.33
C SER A 184 9.55 -5.85 8.78
N GLY A 185 8.55 -6.69 9.08
CA GLY A 185 8.40 -7.32 10.40
C GLY A 185 9.59 -8.22 10.76
N ASN A 186 10.11 -8.99 9.80
CA ASN A 186 11.29 -9.83 10.01
C ASN A 186 12.56 -9.01 10.27
N VAL A 187 12.75 -7.91 9.54
CA VAL A 187 13.88 -6.99 9.74
C VAL A 187 13.82 -6.38 11.15
N ILE A 188 12.65 -5.87 11.55
CA ILE A 188 12.45 -5.29 12.89
C ILE A 188 12.72 -6.33 13.98
N ARG A 189 12.22 -7.56 13.81
CA ARG A 189 12.46 -8.66 14.75
C ARG A 189 13.96 -8.94 14.89
N LYS A 190 14.69 -9.06 13.79
CA LYS A 190 16.13 -9.33 13.80
C LYS A 190 16.91 -8.20 14.49
N GLN A 191 16.58 -6.95 14.17
CA GLN A 191 17.20 -5.78 14.83
C GLN A 191 16.93 -5.77 16.33
N ASN A 192 15.72 -6.14 16.76
CA ASN A 192 15.40 -6.23 18.17
C ASN A 192 16.17 -7.36 18.87
N GLU A 193 16.32 -8.52 18.23
CA GLU A 193 17.15 -9.62 18.76
C GLU A 193 18.62 -9.23 18.90
N GLU A 194 19.18 -8.51 17.91
CA GLU A 194 20.54 -7.99 17.97
C GLU A 194 20.69 -6.94 19.08
N LEU A 195 19.71 -6.05 19.24
CA LEU A 195 19.69 -5.06 20.31
C LEU A 195 19.64 -5.71 21.69
N ILE A 196 18.81 -6.74 21.88
CA ILE A 196 18.73 -7.50 23.13
C ILE A 196 20.07 -8.18 23.44
N LYS A 197 20.72 -8.78 22.44
CA LYS A 197 22.04 -9.41 22.62
C LYS A 197 23.10 -8.38 23.01
N ALA A 198 23.17 -7.26 22.30
CA ALA A 198 24.10 -6.17 22.61
C ALA A 198 23.88 -5.62 24.02
N ASN A 199 22.62 -5.49 24.44
CA ASN A 199 22.29 -5.06 25.80
C ASN A 199 22.75 -6.08 26.86
N GLN A 200 22.55 -7.38 26.62
CA GLN A 200 23.04 -8.44 27.52
C GLN A 200 24.58 -8.52 27.57
N GLU A 201 25.26 -8.21 26.47
CA GLU A 201 26.73 -8.11 26.44
C GLU A 201 27.21 -6.88 27.22
N LEU A 202 26.53 -5.74 27.07
CA LEU A 202 26.79 -4.54 27.85
C LEU A 202 26.58 -4.80 29.36
N ASP A 203 25.48 -5.45 29.75
CA ASP A 203 25.21 -5.81 31.15
C ASP A 203 26.33 -6.69 31.72
N ARG A 204 26.78 -7.69 30.96
CA ARG A 204 27.91 -8.57 31.36
C ARG A 204 29.21 -7.79 31.50
N PHE A 205 29.50 -6.90 30.57
CA PHE A 205 30.68 -6.04 30.60
C PHE A 205 30.68 -5.10 31.81
N VAL A 206 29.56 -4.41 32.06
CA VAL A 206 29.40 -3.52 33.22
C VAL A 206 29.55 -4.31 34.52
N TYR A 207 28.97 -5.51 34.60
CA TYR A 207 29.10 -6.38 35.76
C TYR A 207 30.55 -6.81 36.01
N SER A 208 31.26 -7.31 34.99
CA SER A 208 32.65 -7.75 35.14
C SER A 208 33.57 -6.58 35.49
N ALA A 209 33.44 -5.44 34.81
CA ALA A 209 34.23 -4.23 35.10
C ALA A 209 34.00 -3.77 36.55
N SER A 210 32.75 -3.78 37.03
CA SER A 210 32.44 -3.40 38.42
C SER A 210 33.06 -4.35 39.44
N HIS A 211 33.06 -5.66 39.17
CA HIS A 211 33.68 -6.66 40.03
C HIS A 211 35.20 -6.47 40.11
N ASP A 212 35.84 -6.32 38.96
CA ASP A 212 37.30 -6.21 38.85
C ASP A 212 37.83 -4.89 39.44
N LEU A 213 37.02 -3.83 39.44
CA LEU A 213 37.31 -2.58 40.17
C LEU A 213 37.12 -2.73 41.70
N ARG A 214 36.17 -3.56 42.17
CA ARG A 214 35.87 -3.72 43.60
C ARG A 214 36.96 -4.49 44.36
N SER A 215 37.58 -5.48 43.73
CA SER A 215 38.64 -6.31 44.33
C SER A 215 39.87 -5.50 44.83
N PRO A 216 40.51 -4.65 44.01
CA PRO A 216 41.63 -3.82 44.45
C PRO A 216 41.21 -2.78 45.50
N LEU A 217 40.01 -2.19 45.41
CA LEU A 217 39.49 -1.27 46.43
C LEU A 217 39.31 -1.94 47.80
N SER A 218 38.85 -3.19 47.81
CA SER A 218 38.73 -3.98 49.05
C SER A 218 40.12 -4.26 49.66
N THR A 219 41.09 -4.58 48.82
CA THR A 219 42.49 -4.78 49.23
C THR A 219 43.10 -3.49 49.81
N LEU A 220 42.89 -2.35 49.14
CA LEU A 220 43.33 -1.03 49.62
C LEU A 220 42.70 -0.70 50.98
N THR A 221 41.41 -0.97 51.16
CA THR A 221 40.72 -0.77 52.43
C THR A 221 41.34 -1.62 53.55
N GLY A 222 41.69 -2.88 53.28
CA GLY A 222 42.38 -3.76 54.21
C GLY A 222 43.77 -3.23 54.61
N LEU A 223 44.59 -2.84 53.62
CA LEU A 223 45.92 -2.26 53.85
C LEU A 223 45.85 -0.96 54.67
N ILE A 224 44.87 -0.09 54.39
CA ILE A 224 44.64 1.14 55.17
C ILE A 224 44.34 0.79 56.63
N ASN A 225 43.51 -0.23 56.88
CA ASN A 225 43.17 -0.65 58.24
C ASN A 225 44.38 -1.24 58.98
N LEU A 226 45.22 -2.06 58.31
CA LEU A 226 46.46 -2.59 58.88
C LEU A 226 47.44 -1.46 59.21
N SER A 227 47.66 -0.53 58.28
CA SER A 227 48.54 0.63 58.45
C SER A 227 48.11 1.52 59.63
N LYS A 228 46.81 1.69 59.86
CA LYS A 228 46.26 2.44 61.01
C LYS A 228 46.51 1.77 62.35
N GLN A 229 46.62 0.44 62.38
CA GLN A 229 46.82 -0.34 63.61
C GLN A 229 48.30 -0.58 63.93
N GLU A 230 49.17 -0.44 62.93
CA GLU A 230 50.60 -0.66 63.06
C GLU A 230 51.31 0.51 63.79
N LYS A 231 52.30 0.18 64.62
CA LYS A 231 53.09 1.15 65.39
C LYS A 231 54.52 1.30 64.86
N ASP A 232 55.03 0.32 64.13
CA ASP A 232 56.33 0.40 63.47
C ASP A 232 56.23 1.22 62.17
N ASP A 233 56.96 2.33 62.10
CA ASP A 233 56.99 3.22 60.95
C ASP A 233 57.60 2.56 59.69
N ARG A 234 58.44 1.54 59.87
CA ARG A 234 59.00 0.77 58.76
C ARG A 234 57.93 -0.09 58.10
N LEU A 235 57.10 -0.78 58.90
CA LEU A 235 55.98 -1.59 58.40
C LEU A 235 54.86 -0.72 57.79
N LYS A 236 54.61 0.47 58.34
CA LYS A 236 53.69 1.44 57.71
C LYS A 236 54.15 1.85 56.31
N SER A 237 55.44 2.08 56.13
CA SER A 237 56.02 2.45 54.83
C SER A 237 55.85 1.31 53.80
N GLU A 238 56.02 0.06 54.24
CA GLU A 238 55.77 -1.12 53.40
C GLU A 238 54.29 -1.23 52.98
N TYR A 239 53.34 -0.97 53.90
CA TYR A 239 51.92 -0.92 53.55
C TYR A 239 51.59 0.20 52.55
N LEU A 240 52.22 1.38 52.68
CA LEU A 240 52.04 2.49 51.73
C LEU A 240 52.54 2.13 50.33
N GLU A 241 53.68 1.46 50.21
CA GLU A 241 54.17 0.95 48.91
C GLU A 241 53.20 -0.06 48.30
N LEU A 242 52.68 -1.01 49.09
CA LEU A 242 51.69 -1.98 48.62
C LEU A 242 50.40 -1.30 48.14
N MET A 243 49.93 -0.27 48.85
CA MET A 243 48.78 0.53 48.42
C MET A 243 49.07 1.24 47.09
N ASN A 244 50.24 1.86 46.96
CA ASN A 244 50.63 2.58 45.74
C ASN A 244 50.70 1.62 44.53
N GLY A 245 51.23 0.42 44.71
CA GLY A 245 51.22 -0.63 43.69
C GLY A 245 49.80 -1.03 43.27
N ARG A 246 48.85 -1.13 44.21
CA ARG A 246 47.44 -1.44 43.90
C ARG A 246 46.75 -0.30 43.13
N ILE A 247 47.03 0.95 43.48
CA ILE A 247 46.50 2.13 42.76
C ILE A 247 47.02 2.13 41.32
N GLN A 248 48.31 1.86 41.10
CA GLN A 248 48.89 1.77 39.76
C GLN A 248 48.24 0.66 38.93
N SER A 249 48.07 -0.55 39.48
CA SER A 249 47.38 -1.64 38.78
C SER A 249 45.94 -1.27 38.38
N MET A 250 45.21 -0.58 39.27
CA MET A 250 43.84 -0.15 39.00
C MET A 250 43.77 0.92 37.90
N ASN A 251 44.72 1.87 37.88
CA ASN A 251 44.82 2.87 36.81
C ASN A 251 45.13 2.24 35.44
N THR A 252 46.00 1.23 35.39
CA THR A 252 46.27 0.47 34.16
C THR A 252 45.00 -0.20 33.66
N PHE A 253 44.27 -0.90 34.53
CA PHE A 253 43.01 -1.56 34.18
C PHE A 253 41.93 -0.59 33.66
N ILE A 254 41.74 0.55 34.33
CA ILE A 254 40.80 1.59 33.89
C ILE A 254 41.18 2.11 32.50
N SER A 255 42.48 2.33 32.25
CA SER A 255 42.98 2.80 30.95
C SER A 255 42.73 1.78 29.84
N GLU A 256 42.89 0.48 30.13
CA GLU A 256 42.61 -0.61 29.19
C GLU A 256 41.11 -0.73 28.85
N ILE A 257 40.23 -0.38 29.78
CA ILE A 257 38.76 -0.48 29.58
C ILE A 257 38.17 0.74 28.86
N ILE A 258 38.65 1.95 29.15
CA ILE A 258 38.03 3.20 28.63
C ILE A 258 38.54 3.57 27.23
N ILE A 259 39.77 3.20 26.88
CA ILE A 259 40.45 3.66 25.66
C ILE A 259 40.10 2.89 24.36
N PRO A 260 39.54 1.65 24.33
CA PRO A 260 39.20 1.01 23.06
C PRO A 260 38.05 1.63 22.27
N GLY A 261 37.29 2.59 22.85
CA GLY A 261 36.05 3.12 22.27
C GLY A 261 36.13 4.44 21.51
N ILE A 262 37.28 5.13 21.48
CA ILE A 262 37.44 6.42 20.79
C ILE A 262 38.42 6.24 19.61
N ALA A 263 37.97 5.51 18.59
CA ALA A 263 38.57 5.52 17.28
C ALA A 263 37.43 5.52 16.24
N VAL A 264 36.76 6.67 16.14
CA VAL A 264 35.93 7.07 15.00
C VAL A 264 36.46 8.41 14.51
#